data_AF-A0A8C4TZZ4-F1
#
_entry.id   AF-A0A8C4TZZ4-F1
#
_cell.length_a   1.000
_cell.length_b   1.000
_cell.length_c   1.000
_cell.angle_alpha   90.00
_cell.angle_beta   90.00
_cell.angle_gamma   90.00
#
_symmetry.space_group_name_H-M   'P 1'
#
loop_
_entity.id
_entity.type
_entity.pdbx_description
1 polymer ?
#
loop_
_entity_poly.entity_id
_entity_poly.type
_entity_poly.pdbx_seq_one_letter_code
_entity_poly.pdbx_strand_id
1 'polypeptide(L)'
;MAPRPCLLLPLLLALALALGPAAGKARRLLALEALGEAEELAEELWGAGLPGDLPELEPECRRLLAAFAEGSAALTGCLGRRARPVRLCQACHRHYRRLLAQYGSIARAVGNSSESHNCAKSILTSDRLQIVVTLSEFFNETWDAANCANCLKNDSEGLSDSTVEFLDLFNKSLTCFEHNLQGQTIYLSPNNYTEVCKNCNETYKMLNDLYNNLQRMNRQGGESGHSAHLCIDVEDAMNITRKLWSRTFNCSVPCSDTVPVIAVSSFILFLPIVFYLSSFLHSKQKKRILILPKRIQSNASLVNIQEKYS
;
A
#
# COMPACT_ATOMS: atom_id res chain seq x y z
N MET A 1 -20.64 26.80 -20.74
CA MET A 1 -22.05 26.49 -20.47
C MET A 1 -22.13 26.04 -19.03
N ALA A 2 -22.60 26.91 -18.14
CA ALA A 2 -22.69 26.66 -16.70
C ALA A 2 -24.17 26.64 -16.30
N PRO A 3 -24.63 25.69 -15.46
CA PRO A 3 -25.91 25.82 -14.81
C PRO A 3 -25.76 26.38 -13.39
N ARG A 4 -26.72 27.24 -13.04
CA ARG A 4 -26.84 28.06 -11.83
C ARG A 4 -27.21 27.22 -10.60
N PRO A 5 -26.72 27.55 -9.39
CA PRO A 5 -27.28 27.08 -8.13
C PRO A 5 -28.16 28.16 -7.52
N CYS A 6 -29.48 27.99 -7.51
CA CYS A 6 -30.39 28.76 -6.66
C CYS A 6 -31.79 28.18 -6.78
N LEU A 7 -32.31 27.56 -5.70
CA LEU A 7 -33.73 27.52 -5.30
C LEU A 7 -34.05 26.46 -4.22
N LEU A 8 -33.14 25.54 -3.88
CA LEU A 8 -33.42 24.48 -2.89
C LEU A 8 -33.15 24.87 -1.43
N LEU A 9 -32.26 25.84 -1.19
CA LEU A 9 -31.90 26.27 0.17
C LEU A 9 -32.99 27.08 0.91
N PRO A 10 -33.77 27.96 0.25
CA PRO A 10 -34.83 28.72 0.94
C PRO A 10 -36.02 27.84 1.33
N LEU A 11 -36.30 26.78 0.57
CA LEU A 11 -37.44 25.89 0.83
C LEU A 11 -37.19 24.98 2.05
N LEU A 12 -35.95 24.53 2.24
CA LEU A 12 -35.55 23.71 3.38
C LEU A 12 -35.49 24.51 4.68
N LEU A 13 -35.09 25.79 4.63
CA LEU A 13 -35.16 26.68 5.80
C LEU A 13 -36.61 27.05 6.16
N ALA A 14 -37.49 27.22 5.18
CA ALA A 14 -38.91 27.51 5.42
C ALA A 14 -39.65 26.33 6.08
N LEU A 15 -39.34 25.08 5.68
CA LEU A 15 -39.89 23.89 6.35
C LEU A 15 -39.34 23.71 7.78
N ALA A 16 -38.08 24.06 8.02
CA ALA A 16 -37.48 23.96 9.36
C ALA A 16 -38.05 25.00 10.34
N LEU A 17 -38.47 26.18 9.85
CA LEU A 17 -39.06 27.25 10.67
C LEU A 17 -40.57 27.10 10.89
N ALA A 18 -41.27 26.32 10.06
CA ALA A 18 -42.70 26.04 10.22
C ALA A 18 -43.00 24.99 11.31
N LEU A 19 -42.00 24.21 11.73
CA LEU A 19 -42.12 23.20 12.79
C LEU A 19 -41.58 23.76 14.10
N GLY A 20 -42.46 24.48 14.82
CA GLY A 20 -42.18 25.00 16.17
C GLY A 20 -41.85 23.90 17.21
N PRO A 21 -41.56 24.31 18.46
CA PRO A 21 -40.99 23.46 19.54
C PRO A 21 -41.87 22.27 19.98
N ALA A 22 -43.07 22.12 19.42
CA ALA A 22 -43.94 20.96 19.60
C ALA A 22 -43.36 19.67 18.99
N ALA A 23 -42.54 19.78 17.94
CA ALA A 23 -41.94 18.61 17.28
C ALA A 23 -40.94 17.85 18.17
N GLY A 24 -40.24 18.55 19.08
CA GLY A 24 -39.34 17.91 20.05
C GLY A 24 -40.07 17.13 21.16
N LYS A 25 -41.31 17.55 21.48
CA LYS A 25 -42.17 16.89 22.47
C LYS A 25 -42.82 15.64 21.88
N ALA A 26 -43.29 15.71 20.64
CA ALA A 26 -43.82 14.56 19.90
C ALA A 26 -42.75 13.49 19.62
N ARG A 27 -41.52 13.90 19.29
CA ARG A 27 -40.38 12.96 19.11
C ARG A 27 -39.92 12.32 20.42
N ARG A 28 -40.01 13.05 21.54
CA ARG A 28 -39.76 12.49 22.88
C ARG A 28 -40.88 11.56 23.34
N LEU A 29 -42.14 11.87 23.04
CA LEU A 29 -43.29 11.00 23.30
C LEU A 29 -43.19 9.71 22.49
N LEU A 30 -42.92 9.79 21.19
CA LEU A 30 -42.67 8.62 20.35
C LEU A 30 -41.45 7.81 20.79
N ALA A 31 -40.39 8.47 21.29
CA ALA A 31 -39.23 7.78 21.84
C ALA A 31 -39.52 7.13 23.21
N LEU A 32 -40.40 7.72 24.03
CA LEU A 32 -40.85 7.13 25.30
C LEU A 32 -41.86 6.00 25.08
N GLU A 33 -42.77 6.13 24.11
CA GLU A 33 -43.67 5.05 23.69
C GLU A 33 -42.88 3.88 23.12
N ALA A 34 -41.89 4.12 22.26
CA ALA A 34 -41.01 3.06 21.76
C ALA A 34 -40.13 2.43 22.85
N LEU A 35 -39.79 3.17 23.90
CA LEU A 35 -39.09 2.62 25.09
C LEU A 35 -40.03 1.79 25.96
N GLY A 36 -41.28 2.24 26.14
CA GLY A 36 -42.31 1.52 26.89
C GLY A 36 -42.77 0.24 26.18
N GLU A 37 -42.94 0.29 24.85
CA GLU A 37 -43.22 -0.89 24.03
C GLU A 37 -42.06 -1.89 24.06
N ALA A 38 -40.80 -1.41 24.13
CA ALA A 38 -39.64 -2.29 24.29
C ALA A 38 -39.54 -2.91 25.69
N GLU A 39 -39.99 -2.20 26.72
CA GLU A 39 -40.03 -2.66 28.11
C GLU A 39 -41.18 -3.67 28.35
N GLU A 40 -42.35 -3.45 27.74
CA GLU A 40 -43.44 -4.43 27.71
C GLU A 40 -43.09 -5.68 26.90
N LEU A 41 -42.41 -5.54 25.75
CA LEU A 41 -41.94 -6.71 25.00
C LEU A 41 -40.91 -7.52 25.80
N ALA A 42 -40.05 -6.84 26.57
CA ALA A 42 -39.06 -7.48 27.43
C ALA A 42 -39.72 -8.23 28.61
N GLU A 43 -40.75 -7.64 29.23
CA GLU A 43 -41.58 -8.27 30.27
C GLU A 43 -42.40 -9.45 29.73
N GLU A 44 -42.99 -9.35 28.54
CA GLU A 44 -43.69 -10.48 27.90
C GLU A 44 -42.73 -11.62 27.54
N LEU A 45 -41.50 -11.30 27.11
CA LEU A 45 -40.44 -12.28 26.86
C LEU A 45 -39.93 -12.95 28.16
N TRP A 46 -39.93 -12.24 29.29
CA TRP A 46 -39.63 -12.79 30.62
C TRP A 46 -40.78 -13.65 31.18
N GLY A 47 -42.04 -13.31 30.87
CA GLY A 47 -43.23 -14.08 31.27
C GLY A 47 -43.42 -15.40 30.50
N ALA A 48 -42.79 -15.56 29.33
CA ALA A 48 -42.97 -16.69 28.42
C ALA A 48 -42.25 -18.00 28.82
N GLY A 49 -41.65 -18.08 30.01
CA GLY A 49 -41.08 -19.35 30.51
C GLY A 49 -39.88 -19.89 29.71
N LEU A 50 -39.20 -19.03 28.95
CA LEU A 50 -37.79 -19.25 28.65
C LEU A 50 -37.06 -19.37 29.99
N PRO A 51 -36.13 -20.31 30.19
CA PRO A 51 -35.29 -20.30 31.37
C PRO A 51 -34.65 -18.91 31.43
N GLY A 52 -35.08 -18.10 32.40
CA GLY A 52 -34.78 -16.66 32.53
C GLY A 52 -33.31 -16.36 32.72
N ASP A 53 -32.48 -17.40 32.83
CA ASP A 53 -31.04 -17.31 32.77
C ASP A 53 -30.59 -17.93 31.44
N LEU A 54 -30.57 -17.12 30.37
CA LEU A 54 -29.46 -17.25 29.43
C LEU A 54 -28.20 -17.28 30.30
N PRO A 55 -27.34 -18.32 30.25
CA PRO A 55 -26.21 -18.42 31.15
C PRO A 55 -25.39 -17.14 31.04
N GLU A 56 -25.53 -16.27 32.04
CA GLU A 56 -24.91 -14.96 32.04
C GLU A 56 -23.41 -15.20 32.01
N LEU A 57 -22.71 -14.56 31.07
CA LEU A 57 -21.27 -14.73 30.96
C LEU A 57 -20.63 -14.43 32.33
N GLU A 58 -19.86 -15.39 32.86
CA GLU A 58 -19.23 -15.31 34.18
C GLU A 58 -18.54 -13.94 34.36
N PRO A 59 -18.64 -13.28 35.52
CA PRO A 59 -18.12 -11.92 35.73
C PRO A 59 -16.64 -11.76 35.37
N GLU A 60 -15.82 -12.78 35.57
CA GLU A 60 -14.41 -12.77 35.17
C GLU A 60 -14.24 -12.78 33.64
N CYS A 61 -14.98 -13.64 32.95
CA CYS A 61 -15.00 -13.68 31.48
C CYS A 61 -15.53 -12.36 30.90
N ARG A 62 -16.54 -11.75 31.54
CA ARG A 62 -17.06 -10.43 31.17
C ARG A 62 -16.01 -9.33 31.30
N ARG A 63 -15.19 -9.36 32.35
CA ARG A 63 -14.07 -8.43 32.53
C ARG A 63 -13.02 -8.59 31.42
N LEU A 64 -12.66 -9.82 31.07
CA LEU A 64 -11.72 -10.10 29.97
C LEU A 64 -12.28 -9.62 28.62
N LEU A 65 -13.56 -9.87 28.36
CA LEU A 65 -14.23 -9.41 27.14
C LEU A 65 -14.26 -7.87 27.06
N ALA A 66 -14.60 -7.19 28.16
CA ALA A 66 -14.58 -5.73 28.23
C ALA A 66 -13.18 -5.15 27.98
N ALA A 67 -12.14 -5.76 28.55
CA ALA A 67 -10.76 -5.36 28.32
C ALA A 67 -10.34 -5.52 26.85
N PHE A 68 -10.72 -6.63 26.21
CA PHE A 68 -10.48 -6.85 24.78
C PHE A 68 -11.23 -5.83 23.91
N ALA A 69 -12.48 -5.50 24.26
CA ALA A 69 -13.27 -4.50 23.55
C ALA A 69 -12.62 -3.10 23.62
N GLU A 70 -12.18 -2.69 24.82
CA GLU A 70 -11.45 -1.43 25.01
C GLU A 70 -10.13 -1.39 24.21
N GLY A 71 -9.36 -2.48 24.27
CA GLY A 71 -8.12 -2.63 23.53
C GLY A 71 -8.33 -2.54 22.01
N SER A 72 -9.37 -3.19 21.51
CA SER A 72 -9.76 -3.18 20.09
C SER A 72 -10.15 -1.78 19.64
N ALA A 73 -10.99 -1.08 20.42
CA ALA A 73 -11.40 0.29 20.10
C ALA A 73 -10.19 1.25 20.09
N ALA A 74 -9.28 1.11 21.06
CA ALA A 74 -8.06 1.91 21.12
C ALA A 74 -7.14 1.65 19.92
N LEU A 75 -6.94 0.40 19.53
CA LEU A 75 -6.12 0.03 18.37
C LEU A 75 -6.75 0.54 17.07
N THR A 76 -8.04 0.29 16.83
CA THR A 76 -8.77 0.82 15.66
C THR A 76 -8.67 2.34 15.57
N GLY A 77 -8.87 3.04 16.70
CA GLY A 77 -8.72 4.49 16.77
C GLY A 77 -7.29 4.96 16.47
N CYS A 78 -6.27 4.18 16.87
CA CYS A 78 -4.88 4.46 16.51
C CYS A 78 -4.64 4.28 15.00
N LEU A 79 -5.04 3.13 14.44
CA LEU A 79 -4.87 2.82 13.02
C LEU A 79 -5.55 3.88 12.13
N GLY A 80 -6.80 4.24 12.43
CA GLY A 80 -7.54 5.24 11.66
C GLY A 80 -6.88 6.63 11.65
N ARG A 81 -6.35 7.08 12.79
CA ARG A 81 -5.65 8.39 12.90
C ARG A 81 -4.27 8.39 12.28
N ARG A 82 -3.65 7.22 12.08
CA ARG A 82 -2.29 7.06 11.57
C ARG A 82 -2.25 6.43 10.17
N ALA A 83 -3.38 6.44 9.47
CA ALA A 83 -3.50 5.92 8.12
C ALA A 83 -2.92 6.86 7.04
N ARG A 84 -2.87 8.19 7.29
CA ARG A 84 -2.33 9.18 6.35
C ARG A 84 -1.71 10.40 7.06
N PRO A 85 -0.41 10.70 6.85
CA PRO A 85 0.61 9.79 6.32
C PRO A 85 0.74 8.53 7.18
N VAL A 86 1.19 7.42 6.61
CA VAL A 86 1.20 6.13 7.30
C VAL A 86 2.25 6.14 8.41
N ARG A 87 1.81 5.92 9.66
CA ARG A 87 2.67 5.85 10.86
C ARG A 87 2.18 4.80 11.85
N LEU A 88 1.60 3.72 11.35
CA LEU A 88 0.87 2.77 12.16
C LEU A 88 1.80 1.87 12.97
N CYS A 89 2.95 1.45 12.42
CA CYS A 89 3.86 0.56 13.13
C CYS A 89 4.49 1.29 14.33
N GLN A 90 5.01 2.51 14.11
CA GLN A 90 5.64 3.29 15.18
C GLN A 90 4.64 3.75 16.25
N ALA A 91 3.42 4.14 15.87
CA ALA A 91 2.46 4.72 16.80
C ALA A 91 1.58 3.68 17.50
N CYS A 92 1.24 2.57 16.85
CA CYS A 92 0.22 1.64 17.31
C CYS A 92 0.76 0.32 17.88
N HIS A 93 2.07 0.05 17.83
CA HIS A 93 2.68 -1.19 18.35
C HIS A 93 2.27 -1.52 19.79
N ARG A 94 2.20 -0.52 20.68
CA ARG A 94 1.80 -0.73 22.08
C ARG A 94 0.34 -1.18 22.21
N HIS A 95 -0.54 -0.61 21.39
CA HIS A 95 -1.95 -0.99 21.36
C HIS A 95 -2.11 -2.42 20.81
N TYR A 96 -1.37 -2.75 19.76
CA TYR A 96 -1.35 -4.08 19.18
C TYR A 96 -0.87 -5.15 20.18
N ARG A 97 0.28 -4.93 20.82
CA ARG A 97 0.83 -5.84 21.84
C ARG A 97 -0.14 -6.03 23.02
N ARG A 98 -0.80 -4.95 23.47
CA ARG A 98 -1.80 -5.03 24.53
C ARG A 98 -2.99 -5.89 24.12
N LEU A 99 -3.49 -5.70 22.90
CA LEU A 99 -4.61 -6.48 22.39
C LEU A 99 -4.27 -7.97 22.28
N LEU A 100 -3.08 -8.31 21.77
CA LEU A 100 -2.59 -9.70 21.73
C LEU A 100 -2.52 -10.32 23.13
N ALA A 101 -2.05 -9.58 24.13
CA ALA A 101 -2.01 -10.05 25.51
C ALA A 101 -3.41 -10.27 26.10
N GLN A 102 -4.38 -9.39 25.79
CA GLN A 102 -5.77 -9.53 26.21
C GLN A 102 -6.44 -10.74 25.55
N TYR A 103 -6.28 -10.91 24.24
CA TYR A 103 -6.74 -12.10 23.52
C TYR A 103 -6.12 -13.38 24.09
N GLY A 104 -4.80 -13.40 24.29
CA GLY A 104 -4.09 -14.52 24.87
C GLY A 104 -4.50 -14.83 26.32
N SER A 105 -5.02 -13.84 27.07
CA SER A 105 -5.57 -14.06 28.41
C SER A 105 -6.94 -14.75 28.36
N ILE A 106 -7.79 -14.38 27.39
CA ILE A 106 -9.05 -15.09 27.11
C ILE A 106 -8.77 -16.53 26.68
N ALA A 107 -7.82 -16.72 25.75
CA ALA A 107 -7.48 -18.04 25.22
C ALA A 107 -6.81 -18.96 26.25
N ARG A 108 -6.01 -18.41 27.18
CA ARG A 108 -5.35 -19.19 28.26
C ARG A 108 -6.22 -19.40 29.50
N ALA A 109 -7.37 -18.73 29.61
CA ALA A 109 -8.35 -18.99 30.68
C ALA A 109 -9.07 -20.36 30.50
N VAL A 110 -8.34 -21.37 30.00
CA VAL A 110 -8.70 -22.78 29.92
C VAL A 110 -8.15 -23.41 31.20
N GLY A 111 -9.03 -23.67 32.17
CA GLY A 111 -8.67 -23.86 33.57
C GLY A 111 -7.85 -25.10 33.95
N ASN A 112 -7.08 -24.95 35.04
CA ASN A 112 -6.56 -26.03 35.89
C ASN A 112 -7.62 -26.62 36.85
N SER A 113 -8.89 -26.25 36.70
CA SER A 113 -9.99 -26.72 37.56
C SER A 113 -11.28 -26.72 36.77
N SER A 114 -11.91 -27.91 36.64
CA SER A 114 -13.29 -28.23 36.22
C SER A 114 -13.97 -27.37 35.14
N GLU A 115 -14.73 -28.02 34.25
CA GLU A 115 -15.39 -27.48 33.03
C GLU A 115 -16.20 -26.17 33.13
N SER A 116 -16.38 -25.58 34.31
CA SER A 116 -17.16 -24.36 34.58
C SER A 116 -16.46 -23.02 34.28
N HIS A 117 -15.13 -22.98 34.12
CA HIS A 117 -14.37 -21.70 34.02
C HIS A 117 -13.66 -21.52 32.68
N ASN A 118 -14.22 -22.01 31.58
CA ASN A 118 -13.58 -21.91 30.27
C ASN A 118 -14.08 -20.68 29.50
N CYS A 119 -13.50 -19.51 29.78
CA CYS A 119 -13.81 -18.28 29.05
C CYS A 119 -13.48 -18.41 27.56
N ALA A 120 -12.47 -19.22 27.18
CA ALA A 120 -12.14 -19.45 25.78
C ALA A 120 -13.31 -20.12 25.04
N LYS A 121 -13.91 -21.16 25.63
CA LYS A 121 -15.07 -21.84 25.04
C LYS A 121 -16.28 -20.88 24.91
N SER A 122 -16.53 -20.10 25.96
CA SER A 122 -17.70 -19.22 26.06
C SER A 122 -17.59 -17.94 25.22
N ILE A 123 -16.37 -17.42 25.00
CA ILE A 123 -16.15 -16.16 24.25
C ILE A 123 -15.68 -16.42 22.82
N LEU A 124 -14.80 -17.40 22.59
CA LEU A 124 -14.14 -17.58 21.30
C LEU A 124 -14.88 -18.54 20.38
N THR A 125 -15.60 -19.52 20.94
CA THR A 125 -16.21 -20.62 20.15
C THR A 125 -17.71 -20.79 20.38
N SER A 126 -18.34 -19.95 21.19
CA SER A 126 -19.75 -20.13 21.57
C SER A 126 -20.76 -19.71 20.50
N ASP A 127 -20.33 -18.92 19.52
CA ASP A 127 -21.18 -18.40 18.46
C ASP A 127 -20.57 -18.65 17.07
N ARG A 128 -21.40 -18.56 16.02
CA ARG A 128 -20.98 -18.81 14.62
C ARG A 128 -20.10 -17.70 14.06
N LEU A 129 -20.21 -16.47 14.57
CA LEU A 129 -19.50 -15.31 14.04
C LEU A 129 -18.12 -15.16 14.66
N GLN A 130 -17.93 -15.59 15.91
CA GLN A 130 -16.67 -15.57 16.65
C GLN A 130 -15.99 -14.20 16.59
N ILE A 131 -16.74 -13.13 16.91
CA ILE A 131 -16.33 -11.74 16.69
C ILE A 131 -14.95 -11.42 17.29
N VAL A 132 -14.65 -11.95 18.48
CA VAL A 132 -13.34 -11.76 19.14
C VAL A 132 -12.20 -12.36 18.33
N VAL A 133 -12.42 -13.56 17.76
CA VAL A 133 -11.45 -14.25 16.89
C VAL A 133 -11.29 -13.46 15.58
N THR A 134 -12.38 -13.13 14.90
CA THR A 134 -12.35 -12.37 13.64
C THR A 134 -11.67 -11.02 13.78
N LEU A 135 -11.93 -10.28 14.88
CA LEU A 135 -11.24 -9.02 15.14
C LEU A 135 -9.74 -9.23 15.38
N SER A 136 -9.38 -10.24 16.18
CA SER A 136 -7.97 -10.57 16.43
C SER A 136 -7.24 -10.95 15.14
N GLU A 137 -7.85 -11.75 14.29
CA GLU A 137 -7.32 -12.13 12.98
C GLU A 137 -7.16 -10.91 12.07
N PHE A 138 -8.18 -10.05 11.96
CA PHE A 138 -8.09 -8.81 11.20
C PHE A 138 -6.90 -7.94 11.63
N PHE A 139 -6.69 -7.77 12.94
CA PHE A 139 -5.55 -6.99 13.43
C PHE A 139 -4.22 -7.68 13.15
N ASN A 140 -4.14 -9.00 13.28
CA ASN A 140 -2.93 -9.76 12.97
C ASN A 140 -2.58 -9.69 11.47
N GLU A 141 -3.55 -9.94 10.59
CA GLU A 141 -3.37 -9.82 9.14
C GLU A 141 -2.98 -8.40 8.74
N THR A 142 -3.59 -7.38 9.33
CA THR A 142 -3.23 -5.98 9.09
C THR A 142 -1.77 -5.70 9.50
N TRP A 143 -1.35 -6.26 10.63
CA TRP A 143 0.01 -6.09 11.17
C TRP A 143 1.07 -6.79 10.31
N ASP A 144 0.77 -8.02 9.88
CA ASP A 144 1.63 -8.85 9.03
C ASP A 144 1.72 -8.27 7.61
N ALA A 145 0.61 -7.83 7.03
CA ALA A 145 0.58 -7.16 5.72
C ALA A 145 1.34 -5.82 5.73
N ALA A 146 1.33 -5.10 6.85
CA ALA A 146 2.12 -3.89 7.05
C ALA A 146 3.62 -4.16 7.29
N ASN A 147 3.99 -5.44 7.46
CA ASN A 147 5.32 -5.90 7.81
C ASN A 147 5.92 -5.14 9.00
N CYS A 148 5.10 -4.85 10.03
CA CYS A 148 5.51 -4.01 11.14
C CYS A 148 6.60 -4.64 12.02
N ALA A 149 6.78 -5.96 11.98
CA ALA A 149 7.87 -6.65 12.66
C ALA A 149 9.24 -6.09 12.24
N ASN A 150 9.43 -5.77 10.96
CA ASN A 150 10.69 -5.21 10.44
C ASN A 150 11.00 -3.78 10.93
N CYS A 151 9.97 -3.06 11.40
CA CYS A 151 10.12 -1.73 11.98
C CYS A 151 10.49 -1.77 13.47
N LEU A 152 10.38 -2.93 14.12
CA LEU A 152 10.46 -3.09 15.57
C LEU A 152 11.70 -3.89 15.99
N LYS A 153 12.06 -3.77 17.26
CA LYS A 153 13.04 -4.66 17.91
C LYS A 153 12.42 -6.04 18.15
N ASN A 154 13.26 -7.06 18.36
CA ASN A 154 12.81 -8.44 18.58
C ASN A 154 11.85 -8.60 19.77
N ASP A 155 11.97 -7.74 20.79
CA ASP A 155 11.10 -7.71 21.97
C ASP A 155 9.79 -6.91 21.76
N SER A 156 9.64 -6.28 20.59
CA SER A 156 8.53 -5.37 20.26
C SER A 156 8.34 -4.22 21.27
N GLU A 157 9.36 -3.88 22.06
CA GLU A 157 9.29 -2.79 23.05
C GLU A 157 9.43 -1.40 22.39
N GLY A 158 10.07 -1.36 21.23
CA GLY A 158 10.30 -0.13 20.49
C GLY A 158 10.73 -0.35 19.04
N LEU A 159 11.00 0.75 18.36
CA LEU A 159 11.49 0.78 16.98
C LEU A 159 12.92 0.24 16.88
N SER A 160 13.23 -0.45 15.78
CA SER A 160 14.60 -0.85 15.47
C SER A 160 15.48 0.38 15.24
N ASP A 161 16.77 0.27 15.57
CA ASP A 161 17.70 1.41 15.49
C ASP A 161 17.80 1.96 14.06
N SER A 162 17.74 1.07 13.07
CA SER A 162 17.67 1.41 11.64
C SER A 162 16.41 2.19 11.25
N THR A 163 15.26 1.86 11.84
CA THR A 163 14.00 2.58 11.60
C THR A 163 14.05 3.96 12.23
N VAL A 164 14.62 4.09 13.43
CA VAL A 164 14.80 5.37 14.10
C VAL A 164 15.71 6.29 13.28
N GLU A 165 16.84 5.77 12.80
CA GLU A 165 17.76 6.51 11.92
C GLU A 165 17.07 6.98 10.63
N PHE A 166 16.31 6.09 9.99
CA PHE A 166 15.56 6.44 8.78
C PHE A 166 14.53 7.55 9.04
N LEU A 167 13.75 7.44 10.12
CA LEU A 167 12.74 8.44 10.47
C LEU A 167 13.35 9.80 10.83
N ASP A 168 14.54 9.81 11.46
CA ASP A 168 15.29 11.04 11.72
C ASP A 168 15.74 11.71 10.42
N LEU A 169 16.33 10.96 9.49
CA LEU A 169 16.69 11.49 8.16
C LEU A 169 15.48 11.97 7.36
N PHE A 170 14.34 11.28 7.49
CA PHE A 170 13.09 11.68 6.87
C PHE A 170 12.60 13.02 7.43
N ASN A 171 12.57 13.18 8.77
CA ASN A 171 12.20 14.43 9.42
C ASN A 171 13.17 15.57 9.06
N LYS A 172 14.48 15.30 9.01
CA LYS A 172 15.49 16.26 8.55
C LYS A 172 15.24 16.67 7.10
N SER A 173 14.89 15.73 6.22
CA SER A 173 14.57 16.02 4.82
C SER A 173 13.35 16.93 4.70
N LEU A 174 12.27 16.61 5.42
CA LEU A 174 11.07 17.45 5.45
C LEU A 174 11.34 18.85 5.99
N THR A 175 12.12 18.95 7.06
CA THR A 175 12.53 20.24 7.65
C THR A 175 13.36 21.05 6.66
N CYS A 176 14.28 20.41 5.92
CA CYS A 176 15.04 21.07 4.87
C CYS A 176 14.12 21.58 3.75
N PHE A 177 13.16 20.76 3.31
CA PHE A 177 12.20 21.18 2.29
C PHE A 177 11.39 22.39 2.77
N GLU A 178 10.84 22.32 3.97
CA GLU A 178 10.03 23.40 4.54
C GLU A 178 10.83 24.70 4.68
N HIS A 179 12.04 24.65 5.24
CA HIS A 179 12.90 25.82 5.41
C HIS A 179 13.21 26.52 4.08
N ASN A 180 13.51 25.75 3.04
CA ASN A 180 13.82 26.30 1.71
C ASN A 180 12.56 26.68 0.90
N LEU A 181 11.36 26.38 1.40
CA LEU A 181 10.09 26.86 0.85
C LEU A 181 9.61 28.14 1.54
N GLN A 182 9.86 28.31 2.85
CA GLN A 182 9.40 29.47 3.63
C GLN A 182 9.99 30.81 3.15
N GLY A 183 11.16 30.79 2.50
CA GLY A 183 11.76 31.96 1.84
C GLY A 183 11.00 32.48 0.62
N GLN A 184 9.96 31.79 0.14
CA GLN A 184 9.21 32.12 -1.08
C GLN A 184 7.92 32.94 -0.83
N THR A 185 7.77 33.56 0.35
CA THR A 185 6.56 34.36 0.65
C THR A 185 6.65 35.80 0.09
N ILE A 186 5.70 36.09 -0.82
CA ILE A 186 5.01 37.37 -1.14
C ILE A 186 4.99 37.71 -2.65
N TYR A 187 5.97 37.30 -3.46
CA TYR A 187 5.87 37.47 -4.91
C TYR A 187 6.06 36.14 -5.63
N LEU A 188 4.94 35.60 -6.12
CA LEU A 188 4.85 34.40 -6.95
C LEU A 188 5.84 34.46 -8.12
N SER A 189 7.01 33.85 -7.96
CA SER A 189 7.65 33.19 -9.08
C SER A 189 7.31 31.70 -8.97
N PRO A 190 6.32 31.20 -9.73
CA PRO A 190 6.12 29.77 -9.82
C PRO A 190 7.41 29.18 -10.37
N ASN A 191 7.91 28.11 -9.77
CA ASN A 191 8.96 27.22 -10.30
C ASN A 191 10.42 27.44 -9.89
N ASN A 192 10.77 28.21 -8.85
CA ASN A 192 12.17 28.20 -8.38
C ASN A 192 12.42 27.28 -7.19
N TYR A 193 12.16 25.98 -7.36
CA TYR A 193 12.56 24.94 -6.38
C TYR A 193 14.07 24.61 -6.43
N THR A 194 14.84 25.38 -7.20
CA THR A 194 16.27 25.13 -7.41
C THR A 194 17.04 25.17 -6.09
N GLU A 195 16.66 26.06 -5.16
CA GLU A 195 17.27 26.14 -3.83
C GLU A 195 16.97 24.91 -2.99
N VAL A 196 15.74 24.40 -3.00
CA VAL A 196 15.37 23.12 -2.36
C VAL A 196 16.22 21.99 -2.92
N CYS A 197 16.33 21.90 -4.26
CA CYS A 197 17.11 20.86 -4.92
C CYS A 197 18.60 20.94 -4.59
N LYS A 198 19.17 22.15 -4.47
CA LYS A 198 20.59 22.34 -4.15
C LYS A 198 20.88 22.06 -2.68
N ASN A 199 20.10 22.66 -1.77
CA ASN A 199 20.37 22.66 -0.35
C ASN A 199 19.98 21.33 0.31
N CYS A 200 18.95 20.65 -0.19
CA CYS A 200 18.47 19.38 0.39
C CYS A 200 18.96 18.13 -0.36
N ASN A 201 19.81 18.27 -1.39
CA ASN A 201 20.32 17.15 -2.19
C ASN A 201 21.03 16.10 -1.34
N GLU A 202 21.93 16.54 -0.47
CA GLU A 202 22.74 15.65 0.36
C GLU A 202 21.85 14.88 1.34
N THR A 203 20.93 15.57 2.01
CA THR A 203 19.97 14.94 2.94
C THR A 203 19.07 13.93 2.22
N TYR A 204 18.56 14.28 1.04
CA TYR A 204 17.77 13.37 0.23
C TYR A 204 18.57 12.14 -0.23
N LYS A 205 19.83 12.32 -0.66
CA LYS A 205 20.71 11.21 -1.05
C LYS A 205 20.98 10.28 0.13
N MET A 206 21.34 10.81 1.30
CA MET A 206 21.55 10.01 2.51
C MET A 206 20.30 9.18 2.86
N LEU A 207 19.11 9.79 2.81
CA LEU A 207 17.85 9.07 3.05
C LEU A 207 17.60 7.98 2.00
N ASN A 208 17.81 8.27 0.72
CA ASN A 208 17.59 7.33 -0.37
C ASN A 208 18.59 6.16 -0.31
N ASP A 209 19.84 6.42 0.03
CA ASP A 209 20.89 5.41 0.14
C ASP A 209 20.63 4.51 1.35
N LEU A 210 20.23 5.09 2.49
CA LEU A 210 19.79 4.31 3.66
C LEU A 210 18.59 3.42 3.31
N TYR A 211 17.56 3.95 2.63
CA TYR A 211 16.42 3.15 2.18
C TYR A 211 16.86 1.96 1.31
N ASN A 212 17.73 2.19 0.33
CA ASN A 212 18.23 1.14 -0.56
C ASN A 212 19.05 0.10 0.22
N ASN A 213 19.83 0.51 1.22
CA ASN A 213 20.56 -0.39 2.10
C ASN A 213 19.62 -1.25 2.93
N LEU A 214 18.60 -0.66 3.56
CA LEU A 214 17.57 -1.40 4.30
C LEU A 214 16.87 -2.42 3.40
N GLN A 215 16.51 -2.03 2.17
CA GLN A 215 15.89 -2.94 1.21
C GLN A 215 16.81 -4.11 0.83
N ARG A 216 18.12 -3.86 0.66
CA ARG A 216 19.10 -4.91 0.36
C ARG A 216 19.30 -5.87 1.53
N MET A 217 19.41 -5.36 2.75
CA MET A 217 19.54 -6.17 3.96
C MET A 217 18.31 -7.05 4.19
N ASN A 218 17.11 -6.49 4.04
CA ASN A 218 15.85 -7.23 4.19
C ASN A 218 15.75 -8.39 3.18
N ARG A 219 16.21 -8.19 1.93
CA ARG A 219 16.26 -9.27 0.93
C ARG A 219 17.25 -10.38 1.26
N GLN A 220 18.32 -10.10 1.99
CA GLN A 220 19.35 -11.07 2.36
C GLN A 220 19.02 -11.84 3.64
N GLY A 221 18.25 -11.24 4.55
CA GLY A 221 17.87 -11.84 5.83
C GLY A 221 16.61 -12.71 5.82
N GLY A 222 15.85 -12.75 4.72
CA GLY A 222 14.63 -13.55 4.61
C GLY A 222 14.88 -14.93 4.03
N GLU A 223 14.91 -15.98 4.87
CA GLU A 223 14.87 -17.40 4.43
C GLU A 223 13.54 -17.78 3.76
N SER A 224 12.55 -16.88 3.75
CA SER A 224 11.27 -17.04 3.07
C SER A 224 11.14 -15.96 2.00
N GLY A 225 11.11 -16.37 0.73
CA GLY A 225 11.05 -15.50 -0.45
C GLY A 225 9.74 -14.74 -0.64
N HIS A 226 9.08 -14.27 0.44
CA HIS A 226 7.73 -13.69 0.41
C HIS A 226 7.62 -12.25 0.95
N SER A 227 8.66 -11.66 1.55
CA SER A 227 8.59 -10.27 2.04
C SER A 227 9.74 -9.39 1.53
N ALA A 228 9.73 -9.08 0.22
CA ALA A 228 10.63 -8.10 -0.37
C ALA A 228 10.34 -6.65 0.06
N HIS A 229 9.21 -6.44 0.75
CA HIS A 229 8.71 -5.15 1.21
C HIS A 229 9.30 -4.78 2.58
N LEU A 230 9.63 -3.51 2.76
CA LEU A 230 9.98 -2.95 4.07
C LEU A 230 8.69 -2.72 4.87
N CYS A 231 8.82 -2.32 6.14
CA CYS A 231 7.63 -1.92 6.89
C CYS A 231 6.97 -0.69 6.27
N ILE A 232 5.63 -0.66 6.32
CA ILE A 232 4.83 0.33 5.60
C ILE A 232 5.13 1.79 5.99
N ASP A 233 5.50 2.03 7.25
CA ASP A 233 5.89 3.38 7.73
C ASP A 233 7.10 3.92 6.96
N VAL A 234 8.08 3.07 6.65
CA VAL A 234 9.30 3.42 5.88
C VAL A 234 8.97 3.58 4.40
N GLU A 235 8.19 2.66 3.83
CA GLU A 235 7.80 2.71 2.41
C GLU A 235 6.96 3.95 2.08
N ASP A 236 5.96 4.29 2.90
CA ASP A 236 5.13 5.48 2.69
C ASP A 236 5.94 6.77 2.82
N ALA A 237 6.78 6.88 3.85
CA ALA A 237 7.67 8.02 4.05
C ALA A 237 8.63 8.22 2.86
N MET A 238 9.24 7.15 2.36
CA MET A 238 10.11 7.23 1.18
C MET A 238 9.33 7.58 -0.09
N ASN A 239 8.15 7.00 -0.27
CA ASN A 239 7.29 7.28 -1.42
C ASN A 239 6.85 8.76 -1.45
N ILE A 240 6.43 9.31 -0.30
CA ILE A 240 6.11 10.73 -0.14
C ILE A 240 7.34 11.58 -0.52
N THR A 241 8.51 11.25 0.02
CA THR A 241 9.74 12.01 -0.23
C THR A 241 10.13 11.97 -1.71
N ARG A 242 10.09 10.80 -2.35
CA ARG A 242 10.37 10.64 -3.79
C ARG A 242 9.38 11.40 -4.65
N LYS A 243 8.09 11.40 -4.30
CA LYS A 243 7.05 12.16 -5.02
C LYS A 243 7.27 13.66 -4.89
N LEU A 244 7.63 14.16 -3.71
CA LEU A 244 8.00 15.55 -3.50
C LEU A 244 9.23 15.92 -4.35
N TRP A 245 10.30 15.15 -4.22
CA TRP A 245 11.56 15.38 -4.93
C TRP A 245 11.42 15.38 -6.45
N SER A 246 10.79 14.35 -7.02
CA SER A 246 10.73 14.14 -8.47
C SER A 246 9.59 14.90 -9.14
N ARG A 247 8.38 14.91 -8.57
CA ARG A 247 7.20 15.48 -9.24
C ARG A 247 6.88 16.89 -8.80
N THR A 248 7.08 17.20 -7.52
CA THR A 248 6.69 18.50 -6.97
C THR A 248 7.81 19.53 -7.17
N PHE A 249 9.04 19.17 -6.82
CA PHE A 249 10.20 20.04 -6.94
C PHE A 249 10.96 19.85 -8.26
N ASN A 250 10.74 18.73 -8.96
CA ASN A 250 11.43 18.38 -10.21
C ASN A 250 12.97 18.41 -10.10
N CYS A 251 13.48 17.97 -8.96
CA CYS A 251 14.91 17.93 -8.67
C CYS A 251 15.65 16.73 -9.32
N SER A 252 14.90 15.82 -9.93
CA SER A 252 15.47 14.65 -10.62
C SER A 252 16.18 15.09 -11.90
N VAL A 253 17.51 15.11 -11.86
CA VAL A 253 18.34 15.34 -13.04
C VAL A 253 18.44 14.02 -13.84
N PRO A 254 17.93 13.95 -15.07
CA PRO A 254 18.16 12.78 -15.90
C PRO A 254 19.65 12.69 -16.26
N CYS A 255 20.29 11.54 -16.03
CA CYS A 255 21.60 11.28 -16.60
C CYS A 255 21.47 11.23 -18.13
N SER A 256 22.14 12.16 -18.83
CA SER A 256 22.11 12.23 -20.28
C SER A 256 23.18 11.34 -20.90
N ASP A 257 22.98 10.02 -20.85
CA ASP A 257 23.80 9.04 -21.56
C ASP A 257 23.33 8.84 -23.02
N THR A 258 22.58 9.81 -23.56
CA THR A 258 21.96 9.77 -24.88
C THR A 258 22.99 9.60 -25.99
N VAL A 259 24.10 10.34 -25.93
CA VAL A 259 25.17 10.31 -26.94
C VAL A 259 25.85 8.94 -27.04
N PRO A 260 26.39 8.34 -25.96
CA PRO A 260 27.00 7.02 -26.03
C PRO A 260 26.00 5.92 -26.42
N VAL A 261 24.75 5.99 -25.94
CA VAL A 261 23.70 5.02 -26.30
C VAL A 261 23.40 5.07 -27.80
N ILE A 262 23.18 6.27 -28.36
CA ILE A 262 22.89 6.42 -29.80
C ILE A 262 24.08 5.93 -30.65
N ALA A 263 25.31 6.23 -30.25
CA ALA A 263 26.51 5.81 -30.98
C ALA A 263 26.64 4.27 -31.02
N VAL A 264 26.51 3.60 -29.86
CA VAL A 264 26.61 2.14 -29.76
C VAL A 264 25.46 1.46 -30.51
N SER A 265 24.23 1.93 -30.34
CA SER A 265 23.07 1.38 -31.05
C SER A 265 23.22 1.53 -32.57
N SER A 266 23.68 2.69 -33.04
CA SER A 266 23.89 2.93 -34.48
C SER A 266 24.96 2.01 -35.04
N PHE A 267 26.10 1.87 -34.34
CA PHE A 267 27.18 0.97 -34.76
C PHE A 267 26.69 -0.47 -34.93
N ILE A 268 25.96 -0.99 -33.93
CA ILE A 268 25.41 -2.35 -33.98
C ILE A 268 24.43 -2.52 -35.16
N LEU A 269 23.61 -1.51 -35.48
CA LEU A 269 22.68 -1.54 -36.62
C LEU A 269 23.37 -1.51 -37.98
N PHE A 270 24.56 -0.91 -38.09
CA PHE A 270 25.34 -0.90 -39.34
C PHE A 270 26.09 -2.20 -39.62
N LEU A 271 26.41 -3.01 -38.59
CA LEU A 271 27.15 -4.26 -38.76
C LEU A 271 26.46 -5.26 -39.73
N PRO A 272 25.14 -5.52 -39.64
CA PRO A 272 24.44 -6.38 -40.61
C PRO A 272 24.53 -5.85 -42.05
N ILE A 273 24.38 -4.54 -42.25
CA ILE A 273 24.43 -3.92 -43.59
C ILE A 273 25.81 -4.15 -44.21
N VAL A 274 26.87 -3.86 -43.46
CA VAL A 274 28.25 -4.09 -43.91
C VAL A 274 28.48 -5.57 -44.19
N PHE A 275 28.00 -6.47 -43.33
CA PHE A 275 28.13 -7.92 -43.52
C PHE A 275 27.45 -8.41 -44.81
N TYR A 276 26.22 -7.98 -45.08
CA TYR A 276 25.50 -8.38 -46.29
C TYR A 276 26.12 -7.79 -47.55
N LEU A 277 26.55 -6.51 -47.53
CA LEU A 277 27.24 -5.88 -48.65
C LEU A 277 28.58 -6.56 -48.95
N SER A 278 29.36 -6.85 -47.91
CA SER A 278 30.64 -7.56 -48.03
C SER A 278 30.45 -8.96 -48.61
N SER A 279 29.44 -9.69 -48.13
CA SER A 279 29.08 -11.01 -48.65
C SER A 279 28.64 -10.96 -50.11
N PHE A 280 27.84 -9.97 -50.51
CA PHE A 280 27.40 -9.78 -51.88
C PHE A 280 28.55 -9.48 -52.85
N LEU A 281 29.45 -8.57 -52.46
CA LEU A 281 30.63 -8.22 -53.26
C LEU A 281 31.59 -9.41 -53.39
N HIS A 282 31.86 -10.14 -52.30
CA HIS A 282 32.69 -11.34 -52.33
C HIS A 282 32.06 -12.51 -53.12
N SER A 283 30.73 -12.60 -53.17
CA SER A 283 30.01 -13.67 -53.89
C SER A 283 30.10 -13.54 -55.42
N LYS A 284 30.19 -12.31 -55.96
CA LYS A 284 30.27 -12.07 -57.41
C LYS A 284 31.57 -12.56 -58.08
N GLN A 285 32.59 -12.95 -57.30
CA GLN A 285 33.89 -13.36 -57.84
C GLN A 285 34.06 -14.87 -58.03
N LYS A 286 33.09 -15.72 -57.66
CA LYS A 286 33.07 -17.14 -58.08
C LYS A 286 32.29 -17.28 -59.39
N LYS A 287 32.88 -16.88 -60.52
CA LYS A 287 32.50 -17.48 -61.80
C LYS A 287 32.77 -18.98 -61.68
N ARG A 288 31.73 -19.79 -61.44
CA ARG A 288 31.85 -21.24 -61.60
C ARG A 288 32.28 -21.46 -63.04
N ILE A 289 33.50 -21.94 -63.23
CA ILE A 289 33.91 -22.52 -64.50
C ILE A 289 32.99 -23.74 -64.67
N LEU A 290 31.94 -23.59 -65.46
CA LEU A 290 31.18 -24.75 -65.94
C LEU A 290 32.16 -25.53 -66.82
N ILE A 291 32.73 -26.60 -66.28
CA ILE A 291 33.45 -27.58 -67.09
C ILE A 291 32.39 -28.16 -68.03
N LEU A 292 32.34 -27.66 -69.26
CA LEU A 292 31.49 -28.23 -70.29
C LEU A 292 32.01 -29.64 -70.57
N PRO A 293 31.21 -30.71 -70.37
CA PRO A 293 31.67 -32.06 -70.66
C PRO A 293 32.01 -32.15 -72.15
N LYS A 294 33.21 -32.68 -72.43
CA LYS A 294 33.89 -32.78 -73.74
C LYS A 294 33.17 -33.70 -74.76
N ARG A 295 31.88 -33.98 -74.57
CA ARG A 295 31.09 -35.01 -75.29
C ARG A 295 29.89 -34.47 -76.09
N ILE A 296 29.85 -33.18 -76.39
CA ILE A 296 28.91 -32.62 -77.39
C ILE A 296 29.71 -31.96 -78.54
N GLN A 297 30.77 -32.64 -78.96
CA GLN A 297 31.47 -32.33 -80.21
C GLN A 297 31.30 -33.52 -81.15
N SER A 298 30.04 -33.74 -81.55
CA SER A 298 29.71 -34.57 -82.70
C SER A 298 28.55 -33.92 -83.43
N ASN A 299 28.85 -33.48 -84.65
CA ASN A 299 27.95 -33.06 -85.71
C ASN A 299 27.44 -31.61 -85.61
N ALA A 300 28.31 -30.70 -86.03
CA ALA A 300 27.88 -29.47 -86.67
C ALA A 300 27.24 -29.81 -88.04
N SER A 301 25.92 -29.82 -88.10
CA SER A 301 25.16 -29.51 -89.31
C SER A 301 23.72 -29.15 -88.94
N LEU A 302 23.24 -28.02 -89.46
CA LEU A 302 21.86 -27.51 -89.37
C LEU A 302 21.40 -27.14 -87.94
N VAL A 303 21.03 -25.91 -87.60
CA VAL A 303 19.98 -25.09 -88.23
C VAL A 303 20.19 -23.63 -87.85
N ASN A 304 20.12 -22.80 -88.87
CA ASN A 304 19.98 -21.35 -88.84
C ASN A 304 18.63 -20.96 -88.20
N ILE A 305 18.60 -20.26 -87.06
CA ILE A 305 17.50 -19.34 -86.73
C ILE A 305 18.08 -18.05 -86.16
N GLN A 306 18.12 -17.09 -87.08
CA GLN A 306 18.24 -15.66 -86.91
C GLN A 306 17.03 -15.08 -86.14
N GLU A 307 17.30 -14.04 -85.32
CA GLU A 307 16.36 -13.03 -84.80
C GLU A 307 15.25 -13.51 -83.83
N LYS A 308 14.83 -12.75 -82.81
CA LYS A 308 14.56 -11.30 -82.82
C LYS A 308 14.42 -10.77 -81.38
N TYR A 309 14.87 -9.54 -81.18
CA TYR A 309 14.47 -8.65 -80.09
C TYR A 309 12.97 -8.34 -80.16
N SER A 310 12.28 -8.38 -79.01
CA SER A 310 11.26 -7.42 -78.53
C SER A 310 11.05 -7.65 -77.04
#